data_AF-A0A136A3R1-F1
#
_entry.id   AF-A0A136A3R1-F1
#
_cell.length_a   1.000
_cell.length_b   1.000
_cell.length_c   1.000
_cell.angle_alpha   90.00
_cell.angle_beta   90.00
_cell.angle_gamma   90.00
#
_symmetry.space_group_name_H-M   'P 1'
#
loop_
_entity.id
_entity.type
_entity.pdbx_description
1 polymer ?
#
loop_
_entity_poly.entity_id
_entity_poly.type
_entity_poly.pdbx_seq_one_letter_code
_entity_poly.pdbx_strand_id
1 'polypeptide(L)'
;MTKLITLCTMFFLALSCQAQDSTWYFVRHFEKQTGDDPHLNELGQQNAQSLVTALKGKKLNKIYSTQYNRTLESATPLATERGLEIIIYDPAKLAFFAEQIKAENHILIVGHSNTTPQLIRLMGMETADLTEEDYGQLFTLTNEQKQLNLLIQNLRAN
;
A
#
# COMPACT_ATOMS: atom_id res chain seq x y z
N MET A 1 -45.11 -1.06 54.33
CA MET A 1 -43.76 -0.45 54.28
C MET A 1 -42.82 -1.41 53.57
N THR A 2 -42.89 -1.46 52.24
CA THR A 2 -42.01 -2.32 51.41
C THR A 2 -41.01 -1.41 50.71
N LYS A 3 -39.74 -1.52 51.11
CA LYS A 3 -38.63 -0.77 50.51
C LYS A 3 -38.26 -1.42 49.18
N LEU A 4 -38.50 -0.73 48.09
CA LEU A 4 -38.09 -1.13 46.75
C LEU A 4 -36.61 -0.74 46.58
N ILE A 5 -35.71 -1.72 46.62
CA ILE A 5 -34.28 -1.53 46.39
C ILE A 5 -34.06 -1.64 44.87
N THR A 6 -33.94 -0.51 44.20
CA THR A 6 -33.56 -0.46 42.79
C THR A 6 -32.06 -0.75 42.67
N LEU A 7 -31.73 -1.99 42.29
CA LEU A 7 -30.37 -2.40 41.94
C LEU A 7 -30.00 -1.76 40.60
N CYS A 8 -29.18 -0.71 40.65
CA CYS A 8 -28.66 -0.03 39.47
C CYS A 8 -27.52 -0.89 38.88
N THR A 9 -27.85 -1.74 37.92
CA THR A 9 -26.87 -2.57 37.21
C THR A 9 -26.02 -1.66 36.33
N MET A 10 -24.83 -1.32 36.80
CA MET A 10 -23.84 -0.54 36.05
C MET A 10 -23.28 -1.43 34.92
N PHE A 11 -23.87 -1.30 33.72
CA PHE A 11 -23.41 -2.00 32.53
C PHE A 11 -22.12 -1.32 32.04
N PHE A 12 -20.97 -1.82 32.49
CA PHE A 12 -19.66 -1.42 31.97
C PHE A 12 -19.56 -1.91 30.52
N LEU A 13 -19.87 -1.04 29.55
CA LEU A 13 -19.46 -1.27 28.16
C LEU A 13 -17.93 -1.18 28.13
N ALA A 14 -17.27 -2.33 28.13
CA ALA A 14 -15.89 -2.41 27.67
C ALA A 14 -15.92 -2.03 26.18
N LEU A 15 -15.60 -0.77 25.88
CA LEU A 15 -15.25 -0.34 24.53
C LEU A 15 -13.96 -1.06 24.17
N SER A 16 -14.10 -2.25 23.58
CA SER A 16 -13.02 -2.89 22.85
C SER A 16 -12.60 -1.94 21.75
N CYS A 17 -11.53 -1.19 21.96
CA CYS A 17 -10.82 -0.51 20.88
C CYS A 17 -10.29 -1.61 19.97
N GLN A 18 -11.09 -2.03 18.98
CA GLN A 18 -10.59 -2.86 17.91
C GLN A 18 -9.48 -2.06 17.24
N ALA A 19 -8.25 -2.55 17.33
CA ALA A 19 -7.15 -2.01 16.56
C ALA A 19 -7.60 -2.08 15.09
N GLN A 20 -7.68 -0.93 14.44
CA GLN A 20 -8.08 -0.87 13.04
C GLN A 20 -6.96 -1.50 12.22
N ASP A 21 -7.27 -2.58 11.51
CA ASP A 21 -6.29 -3.26 10.67
C ASP A 21 -5.80 -2.31 9.58
N SER A 22 -4.49 -2.14 9.50
CA SER A 22 -3.85 -1.34 8.46
C SER A 22 -3.34 -2.25 7.36
N THR A 23 -3.45 -1.81 6.11
CA THR A 23 -2.81 -2.49 4.98
C THR A 23 -2.03 -1.47 4.15
N TRP A 24 -0.79 -1.79 3.82
CA TRP A 24 0.02 -1.03 2.89
C TRP A 24 0.39 -1.93 1.73
N TYR A 25 0.06 -1.48 0.53
CA TYR A 25 0.43 -2.12 -0.71
C TYR A 25 1.64 -1.40 -1.27
N PHE A 26 2.70 -2.13 -1.62
CA PHE A 26 3.85 -1.57 -2.30
C PHE A 26 4.07 -2.29 -3.62
N VAL A 27 4.40 -1.52 -4.63
CA VAL A 27 4.85 -2.03 -5.92
C VAL A 27 6.03 -1.21 -6.40
N ARG A 28 6.96 -1.85 -7.10
CA ARG A 28 7.84 -1.14 -8.03
C ARG A 28 7.02 -0.74 -9.26
N HIS A 29 7.37 0.35 -9.95
CA HIS A 29 6.84 0.61 -11.28
C HIS A 29 7.00 -0.61 -12.20
N PHE A 30 6.14 -0.75 -13.20
CA PHE A 30 6.18 -1.86 -14.16
C PHE A 30 7.23 -1.64 -15.25
N GLU A 31 7.29 -2.57 -16.20
CA GLU A 31 8.22 -2.59 -17.33
C GLU A 31 8.20 -1.27 -18.11
N LYS A 32 9.39 -0.72 -18.35
CA LYS A 32 9.59 0.61 -18.93
C LYS A 32 10.35 0.54 -20.25
N GLN A 33 10.26 1.61 -21.02
CA GLN A 33 11.13 1.86 -22.15
C GLN A 33 12.56 2.22 -21.69
N THR A 34 13.47 2.41 -22.64
CA THR A 34 14.82 2.93 -22.41
C THR A 34 14.83 4.46 -22.57
N GLY A 35 15.83 5.13 -21.98
CA GLY A 35 15.97 6.59 -22.02
C GLY A 35 15.79 7.26 -20.66
N ASP A 36 15.84 8.59 -20.68
CA ASP A 36 15.65 9.44 -19.51
C ASP A 36 14.16 9.59 -19.19
N ASP A 37 13.82 9.46 -17.90
CA ASP A 37 12.45 9.37 -17.40
C ASP A 37 11.46 8.63 -18.32
N PRO A 38 11.74 7.35 -18.62
CA PRO A 38 11.03 6.63 -19.67
C PRO A 38 9.61 6.30 -19.22
N HIS A 39 8.71 6.26 -20.20
CA HIS A 39 7.36 5.75 -20.06
C HIS A 39 7.33 4.23 -19.90
N LEU A 40 6.19 3.67 -19.49
CA LEU A 40 5.95 2.23 -19.54
C LEU A 40 5.96 1.73 -20.99
N ASN A 41 6.47 0.52 -21.19
CA ASN A 41 6.28 -0.19 -22.45
C ASN A 41 4.91 -0.90 -22.45
N GLU A 42 4.54 -1.54 -23.56
CA GLU A 42 3.23 -2.21 -23.70
C GLU A 42 3.00 -3.26 -22.60
N LEU A 43 4.02 -4.06 -22.28
CA LEU A 43 3.93 -5.06 -21.20
C LEU A 43 3.73 -4.39 -19.83
N GLY A 44 4.42 -3.28 -19.57
CA GLY A 44 4.27 -2.53 -18.33
C GLY A 44 2.87 -1.93 -18.18
N GLN A 45 2.29 -1.43 -19.27
CA GLN A 45 0.91 -0.93 -19.29
C GLN A 45 -0.10 -2.05 -19.00
N GLN A 46 0.11 -3.24 -19.56
CA GLN A 46 -0.72 -4.43 -19.27
C GLN A 46 -0.60 -4.84 -17.80
N ASN A 47 0.62 -4.89 -17.25
CA ASN A 47 0.82 -5.25 -15.85
C ASN A 47 0.28 -4.18 -14.88
N ALA A 48 0.29 -2.90 -15.26
CA ALA A 48 -0.41 -1.84 -14.52
C ALA A 48 -1.92 -2.09 -14.45
N GLN A 49 -2.51 -2.68 -15.49
CA GLN A 49 -3.91 -3.12 -15.46
C GLN A 49 -4.11 -4.35 -14.55
N SER A 50 -3.14 -5.26 -14.43
CA SER A 50 -3.21 -6.39 -13.50
C SER A 50 -3.30 -5.93 -12.04
N LEU A 51 -2.75 -4.77 -11.69
CA LEU A 51 -2.86 -4.18 -10.35
C LEU A 51 -4.32 -3.86 -9.96
N VAL A 52 -5.12 -3.40 -10.93
CA VAL A 52 -6.57 -3.18 -10.76
C VAL A 52 -7.27 -4.47 -10.34
N THR A 53 -6.97 -5.56 -11.06
CA THR A 53 -7.55 -6.87 -10.79
C THR A 53 -7.10 -7.40 -9.42
N ALA A 54 -5.81 -7.26 -9.10
CA ALA A 54 -5.24 -7.77 -7.85
C ALA A 54 -5.82 -7.09 -6.61
N LEU A 55 -6.10 -5.79 -6.69
CA LEU A 55 -6.65 -5.00 -5.59
C LEU A 55 -8.17 -4.88 -5.63
N LYS A 56 -8.87 -5.57 -6.55
CA LYS A 56 -10.33 -5.56 -6.66
C LYS A 56 -11.00 -5.94 -5.33
N GLY A 57 -11.95 -5.10 -4.90
CA GLY A 57 -12.68 -5.31 -3.64
C GLY A 57 -11.86 -5.09 -2.37
N LYS A 58 -10.55 -4.82 -2.47
CA LYS A 58 -9.75 -4.38 -1.34
C LYS A 58 -10.03 -2.91 -1.06
N LYS A 59 -10.03 -2.55 0.23
CA LYS A 59 -10.11 -1.15 0.66
C LYS A 59 -8.83 -0.45 0.23
N LEU A 60 -8.99 0.74 -0.34
CA LEU A 60 -7.88 1.59 -0.76
C LEU A 60 -8.34 3.04 -0.62
N ASN A 61 -7.63 3.81 0.20
CA ASN A 61 -7.97 5.18 0.57
C ASN A 61 -7.11 6.21 -0.16
N LYS A 62 -5.85 5.87 -0.45
CA LYS A 62 -4.89 6.76 -1.09
C LYS A 62 -3.91 5.99 -1.96
N ILE A 63 -3.36 6.68 -2.96
CA ILE A 63 -2.32 6.18 -3.85
C ILE A 63 -1.18 7.19 -3.84
N TYR A 64 0.03 6.70 -3.57
CA TYR A 64 1.26 7.47 -3.62
C TYR A 64 2.14 6.99 -4.78
N SER A 65 2.81 7.94 -5.40
CA SER A 65 3.78 7.67 -6.45
C SER A 65 4.91 8.69 -6.41
N THR A 66 6.08 8.37 -6.95
CA THR A 66 7.06 9.41 -7.27
C THR A 66 6.65 10.11 -8.57
N GLN A 67 7.27 11.26 -8.87
CA GLN A 67 6.91 12.09 -10.02
C GLN A 67 7.33 11.54 -11.40
N TYR A 68 8.01 10.39 -11.46
CA TYR A 68 8.53 9.84 -12.72
C TYR A 68 7.40 9.25 -13.57
N ASN A 69 7.53 9.34 -14.90
CA ASN A 69 6.50 8.86 -15.84
C ASN A 69 6.10 7.41 -15.56
N ARG A 70 7.08 6.50 -15.49
CA ARG A 70 6.85 5.07 -15.21
C ARG A 70 6.10 4.79 -13.90
N THR A 71 6.34 5.55 -12.83
CA THR A 71 5.66 5.33 -11.54
C THR A 71 4.25 5.91 -11.56
N LEU A 72 4.05 7.06 -12.21
CA LEU A 72 2.72 7.63 -12.42
C LEU A 72 1.86 6.69 -13.27
N GLU A 73 2.36 6.27 -14.41
CA GLU A 73 1.64 5.38 -15.33
C GLU A 73 1.34 4.01 -14.73
N SER A 74 2.19 3.51 -13.84
CA SER A 74 1.93 2.27 -13.10
C SER A 74 0.74 2.40 -12.13
N ALA A 75 0.53 3.60 -11.58
CA ALA A 75 -0.53 3.90 -10.62
C ALA A 75 -1.86 4.28 -11.31
N THR A 76 -1.78 4.93 -12.47
CA THR A 76 -2.91 5.56 -13.17
C THR A 76 -4.13 4.66 -13.40
N PRO A 77 -4.00 3.39 -13.85
CA PRO A 77 -5.17 2.54 -14.08
C PRO A 77 -6.00 2.32 -12.82
N LEU A 78 -5.35 2.04 -11.69
CA LEU A 78 -6.02 1.85 -10.41
C LEU A 78 -6.56 3.16 -9.84
N ALA A 79 -5.80 4.25 -9.94
CA ALA A 79 -6.26 5.57 -9.51
C ALA A 79 -7.55 5.97 -10.24
N THR A 80 -7.58 5.76 -11.56
CA THR A 80 -8.76 6.00 -12.40
C THR A 80 -9.93 5.10 -12.02
N GLU A 81 -9.70 3.78 -11.86
CA GLU A 81 -10.74 2.81 -11.47
C GLU A 81 -11.37 3.16 -10.10
N ARG A 82 -10.58 3.69 -9.17
CA ARG A 82 -11.01 4.04 -7.82
C ARG A 82 -11.46 5.48 -7.64
N GLY A 83 -11.30 6.33 -8.65
CA GLY A 83 -11.55 7.77 -8.53
C GLY A 83 -10.67 8.43 -7.46
N LEU A 84 -9.44 7.96 -7.30
CA LEU A 84 -8.47 8.48 -6.33
C LEU A 84 -7.40 9.32 -7.04
N GLU A 85 -6.97 10.39 -6.40
CA GLU A 85 -5.81 11.16 -6.83
C GLU A 85 -4.50 10.42 -6.52
N ILE A 86 -3.49 10.64 -7.35
CA ILE A 86 -2.11 10.18 -7.09
C ILE A 86 -1.37 11.29 -6.34
N ILE A 87 -0.93 10.99 -5.12
CA ILE A 87 -0.19 11.91 -4.26
C ILE A 87 1.31 11.70 -4.47
N ILE A 88 2.03 12.77 -4.74
CA ILE A 88 3.46 12.70 -5.02
C ILE A 88 4.28 12.67 -3.72
N TYR A 89 5.19 11.70 -3.60
CA TYR A 89 6.21 11.69 -2.55
C TYR A 89 7.62 11.86 -3.11
N ASP A 90 8.51 12.39 -2.28
CA ASP A 90 9.92 12.61 -2.60
C ASP A 90 10.75 11.36 -2.26
N PRO A 91 11.31 10.64 -3.27
CA PRO A 91 12.10 9.45 -3.03
C PRO A 91 13.44 9.73 -2.31
N ALA A 92 13.87 10.99 -2.17
CA ALA A 92 15.03 11.35 -1.37
C ALA A 92 14.72 11.45 0.14
N LYS A 93 13.44 11.44 0.53
CA LYS A 93 12.99 11.64 1.92
C LYS A 93 12.26 10.42 2.50
N LEU A 94 12.68 9.20 2.14
CA LEU A 94 11.96 7.98 2.50
C LEU A 94 11.79 7.76 4.00
N ALA A 95 12.77 8.10 4.84
CA ALA A 95 12.64 7.94 6.28
C ALA A 95 11.48 8.78 6.85
N PHE A 96 11.40 10.03 6.42
CA PHE A 96 10.29 10.91 6.78
C PHE A 96 8.96 10.41 6.21
N PHE A 97 8.95 10.00 4.93
CA PHE A 97 7.76 9.47 4.27
C PHE A 97 7.25 8.18 4.94
N ALA A 98 8.15 7.29 5.38
CA ALA A 98 7.81 6.07 6.11
C ALA A 98 7.05 6.40 7.42
N GLU A 99 7.52 7.38 8.18
CA GLU A 99 6.81 7.81 9.41
C GLU A 99 5.42 8.38 9.11
N GLN A 100 5.24 9.07 7.98
CA GLN A 100 3.92 9.55 7.56
C GLN A 100 2.97 8.38 7.25
N ILE A 101 3.40 7.44 6.40
CA ILE A 101 2.53 6.35 5.95
C ILE A 101 2.18 5.35 7.06
N LYS A 102 3.00 5.23 8.13
CA LYS A 102 2.66 4.42 9.32
C LYS A 102 1.36 4.84 9.99
N ALA A 103 1.00 6.12 9.91
CA ALA A 103 -0.25 6.64 10.45
C ALA A 103 -1.44 6.48 9.47
N GLU A 104 -1.18 6.03 8.25
CA GLU A 104 -2.19 5.86 7.21
C GLU A 104 -2.65 4.41 7.08
N ASN A 105 -3.82 4.23 6.47
CA ASN A 105 -4.47 2.93 6.37
C ASN A 105 -4.93 2.67 4.95
N HIS A 106 -4.70 1.45 4.46
CA HIS A 106 -5.17 0.96 3.17
C HIS A 106 -4.69 1.87 2.03
N ILE A 107 -3.38 1.96 1.85
CA ILE A 107 -2.78 2.81 0.83
C ILE A 107 -1.91 1.99 -0.13
N LEU A 108 -1.77 2.49 -1.36
CA LEU A 108 -0.81 1.96 -2.33
C LEU A 108 0.36 2.94 -2.44
N ILE A 109 1.57 2.39 -2.49
CA ILE A 109 2.79 3.14 -2.76
C ILE A 109 3.47 2.53 -3.99
N VAL A 110 3.63 3.34 -5.03
CA VAL A 110 4.36 2.99 -6.24
C VAL A 110 5.75 3.61 -6.18
N GLY A 111 6.78 2.77 -6.30
CA GLY A 111 8.17 3.18 -6.15
C GLY A 111 9.11 2.56 -7.17
N HIS A 112 10.36 2.38 -6.78
CA HIS A 112 11.46 1.93 -7.62
C HIS A 112 12.12 0.68 -7.02
N SER A 113 13.08 0.12 -7.76
CA SER A 113 13.84 -1.06 -7.29
C SER A 113 14.58 -0.82 -5.98
N ASN A 114 15.00 0.43 -5.72
CA ASN A 114 15.68 0.81 -4.49
C ASN A 114 14.70 1.36 -3.42
N THR A 115 13.68 2.14 -3.79
CA THR A 115 12.81 2.81 -2.80
C THR A 115 11.76 1.87 -2.21
N THR A 116 11.20 0.95 -2.99
CA THR A 116 10.21 -0.01 -2.51
C THR A 116 10.75 -0.92 -1.40
N PRO A 117 11.87 -1.64 -1.58
CA PRO A 117 12.41 -2.48 -0.50
C PRO A 117 12.90 -1.64 0.69
N GLN A 118 13.44 -0.44 0.46
CA GLN A 118 13.84 0.45 1.54
C GLN A 118 12.67 0.93 2.39
N LEU A 119 11.52 1.27 1.78
CA LEU A 119 10.31 1.63 2.51
C LEU A 119 9.79 0.45 3.34
N ILE A 120 9.78 -0.76 2.80
CA ILE A 120 9.37 -1.97 3.53
C ILE A 120 10.26 -2.19 4.77
N ARG A 121 11.58 -1.99 4.64
CA ARG A 121 12.54 -2.03 5.77
C ARG A 121 12.27 -0.95 6.81
N LEU A 122 11.99 0.29 6.39
CA LEU A 122 11.64 1.38 7.30
C LEU A 122 10.29 1.17 8.01
N MET A 123 9.41 0.36 7.42
CA MET A 123 8.15 -0.09 8.02
C MET A 123 8.36 -1.26 9.00
N GLY A 124 9.58 -1.78 9.15
CA GLY A 124 9.93 -2.82 10.12
C GLY A 124 9.92 -4.25 9.57
N MET A 125 9.92 -4.42 8.23
CA MET A 125 9.94 -5.74 7.60
C MET A 125 11.17 -5.91 6.70
N GLU A 126 11.73 -7.11 6.66
CA GLU A 126 12.82 -7.41 5.72
C GLU A 126 12.30 -7.88 4.37
N THR A 127 13.01 -7.51 3.31
CA THR A 127 12.74 -7.97 1.94
C THR A 127 14.03 -7.91 1.11
N ALA A 128 14.07 -8.66 0.02
CA ALA A 128 15.21 -8.65 -0.91
C ALA A 128 15.26 -7.34 -1.71
N ASP A 129 16.44 -6.99 -2.22
CA ASP A 129 16.55 -5.93 -3.21
C ASP A 129 15.90 -6.37 -4.53
N LEU A 130 15.34 -5.42 -5.26
CA LEU A 130 14.58 -5.68 -6.49
C LEU A 130 15.41 -5.39 -7.74
N THR A 131 15.25 -6.22 -8.76
CA THR A 131 15.87 -6.13 -10.07
C THR A 131 14.82 -5.96 -11.16
N GLU A 132 15.24 -5.81 -12.42
CA GLU A 132 14.34 -5.81 -13.59
C GLU A 132 13.58 -7.12 -13.79
N GLU A 133 14.01 -8.21 -13.16
CA GLU A 133 13.27 -9.48 -13.19
C GLU A 133 12.03 -9.45 -12.28
N ASP A 134 12.02 -8.57 -11.28
CA ASP A 134 11.00 -8.46 -10.22
C ASP A 134 9.85 -7.50 -10.54
N TYR A 135 9.75 -7.02 -11.78
CA TYR A 135 8.57 -6.27 -12.21
C TYR A 135 7.29 -7.06 -11.94
N GLY A 136 6.27 -6.36 -11.43
CA GLY A 136 4.99 -6.95 -11.12
C GLY A 136 4.88 -7.63 -9.75
N GLN A 137 5.89 -7.55 -8.89
CA GLN A 137 5.71 -7.95 -7.49
C GLN A 137 4.88 -6.93 -6.70
N LEU A 138 3.79 -7.42 -6.10
CA LEU A 138 2.95 -6.73 -5.13
C LEU A 138 3.29 -7.20 -3.72
N PHE A 139 3.76 -6.27 -2.91
CA PHE A 139 4.03 -6.46 -1.49
C PHE A 139 2.84 -5.96 -0.69
N THR A 140 2.26 -6.83 0.12
CA THR A 140 1.16 -6.49 1.02
C THR A 140 1.64 -6.61 2.45
N LEU A 141 1.76 -5.47 3.12
CA LEU A 141 2.04 -5.39 4.55
C LEU A 141 0.73 -5.19 5.31
N THR A 142 0.36 -6.13 6.18
CA THR A 142 -0.78 -5.96 7.10
C THR A 142 -0.29 -5.74 8.52
N ASN A 143 -0.97 -4.87 9.26
CA ASN A 143 -0.84 -4.76 10.72
C ASN A 143 -2.14 -5.28 11.33
N GLU A 144 -2.11 -6.54 11.77
CA GLU A 144 -3.23 -7.22 12.40
C GLU A 144 -2.87 -7.43 13.87
N GLN A 145 -3.71 -6.94 14.80
CA GLN A 145 -3.49 -7.11 16.25
C GLN A 145 -2.11 -6.68 16.75
N LYS A 146 -1.53 -5.62 16.16
CA LYS A 146 -0.16 -5.11 16.43
C LYS A 146 0.97 -6.02 15.94
N GLN A 147 0.69 -6.95 15.04
CA GLN A 147 1.69 -7.78 14.38
C GLN A 147 1.75 -7.44 12.89
N LEU A 148 2.96 -7.21 12.40
CA LEU A 148 3.22 -6.98 10.99
C LEU A 148 3.39 -8.31 10.23
N ASN A 149 2.75 -8.42 9.07
CA ASN A 149 2.89 -9.55 8.17
C ASN A 149 3.13 -9.06 6.74
N LEU A 150 4.11 -9.64 6.05
CA LEU A 150 4.44 -9.31 4.65
C LEU A 150 4.12 -10.49 3.74
N LEU A 151 3.27 -10.25 2.75
CA LEU A 151 2.96 -11.17 1.65
C LEU A 151 3.50 -10.60 0.33
N ILE A 152 4.08 -11.45 -0.51
CA ILE A 152 4.57 -11.08 -1.84
C ILE A 152 3.80 -11.89 -2.88
N GLN A 153 3.20 -11.21 -3.85
CA GLN A 153 2.46 -11.81 -4.97
C GLN A 153 3.03 -11.32 -6.30
N ASN A 154 3.16 -12.20 -7.30
CA ASN A 154 3.47 -11.79 -8.66
C ASN A 154 2.19 -11.50 -9.44
N LEU A 155 2.09 -10.30 -10.02
CA LEU A 155 0.92 -9.81 -10.75
C LEU A 155 1.01 -9.97 -12.27
N ARG A 156 2.13 -10.48 -12.79
CA ARG A 156 2.34 -10.58 -14.23
C ARG A 156 1.20 -11.32 -14.91
N ALA A 157 0.69 -10.72 -16.00
CA ALA A 157 -0.20 -11.43 -16.90
C ALA A 157 0.60 -12.60 -17.52
N ASN A 158 0.01 -13.81 -17.50
CA ASN A 158 0.54 -14.96 -18.23
C ASN A 158 0.48 -14.74 -19.74
#